data_AF-A7HN57-F1
#
_entry.id   AF-A7HN57-F1
#
_cell.length_a   1.000
_cell.length_b   1.000
_cell.length_c   1.000
_cell.angle_alpha   90.00
_cell.angle_beta   90.00
_cell.angle_gamma   90.00
#
_symmetry.space_group_name_H-M   'P 1'
#
loop_
_entity.id
_entity.type
_entity.pdbx_description
1 polymer ?
#
loop_
_entity_poly.entity_id
_entity_poly.type
_entity_poly.pdbx_seq_one_letter_code
_entity_poly.pdbx_strand_id
1 'polypeptide(L)'
;MKLNTLVIVFLVLMLLLFLDIFSKNSIANSIHTILYKSSTPIYSSKRNLEKLFEKEKITLNVTLFKDTTTNALEVLSEDSKGIYVLNLKKKGIVVDATTGELIGFVEKTGNVGYAIKWWEKEFPVTIESIESTNEATQTLKESTDTQAYEMYTKKTVGYYSNYRIDLPDPNIKINGKVYISEYIPYGRLLKNNNISIGEYSNGIFRIKIPTIPKYVVLLEDYTINDGSNNSNGGK
;
A
#
# COMPACT_ATOMS: atom_id res chain seq x y z
N MET A 1 -39.86 -19.50 0.24
CA MET A 1 -39.35 -20.67 -0.53
C MET A 1 -39.75 -21.94 0.20
N LYS A 2 -40.30 -22.96 -0.48
CA LYS A 2 -40.64 -24.24 0.17
C LYS A 2 -39.33 -24.95 0.56
N LEU A 3 -39.29 -25.57 1.75
CA LEU A 3 -38.12 -26.30 2.27
C LEU A 3 -37.53 -27.27 1.22
N ASN A 4 -38.41 -27.94 0.46
CA ASN A 4 -38.01 -28.87 -0.61
C ASN A 4 -37.22 -28.20 -1.73
N THR A 5 -37.52 -26.94 -2.08
CA THR A 5 -36.78 -26.20 -3.11
C THR A 5 -35.37 -25.87 -2.64
N LEU A 6 -35.21 -25.51 -1.36
CA LEU A 6 -33.90 -25.24 -0.77
C LEU A 6 -33.04 -26.52 -0.74
N VAL A 7 -33.63 -27.65 -0.34
CA VAL A 7 -32.95 -28.95 -0.29
C VAL A 7 -32.50 -29.39 -1.68
N ILE A 8 -33.34 -29.23 -2.71
CA ILE A 8 -32.99 -29.57 -4.09
C ILE A 8 -31.84 -28.69 -4.60
N VAL A 9 -31.90 -27.37 -4.38
CA VAL A 9 -30.82 -26.45 -4.78
C VAL A 9 -29.51 -26.83 -4.07
N PHE A 10 -29.56 -27.14 -2.79
CA PHE A 10 -28.39 -27.57 -2.02
C PHE A 10 -27.79 -28.89 -2.55
N LEU A 11 -28.63 -29.87 -2.88
CA LEU A 11 -28.21 -31.17 -3.44
C LEU A 11 -27.54 -31.00 -4.81
N VAL A 12 -28.09 -30.14 -5.66
CA VAL A 12 -27.49 -29.79 -6.97
C VAL A 12 -26.15 -29.09 -6.77
N LEU A 13 -26.04 -28.19 -5.79
CA LEU A 13 -24.79 -27.48 -5.49
C LEU A 13 -23.71 -28.44 -4.95
N MET A 14 -24.09 -29.39 -4.10
CA MET A 14 -23.20 -30.45 -3.61
C MET A 14 -22.73 -31.38 -4.72
N LEU A 15 -23.63 -31.76 -5.63
CA LEU A 15 -23.28 -32.59 -6.78
C LEU A 15 -22.25 -31.89 -7.69
N LEU A 16 -22.45 -30.59 -7.96
CA LEU A 16 -21.50 -29.77 -8.73
C LEU A 16 -20.13 -29.71 -8.05
N LEU A 17 -20.09 -29.54 -6.72
CA LEU A 17 -18.86 -29.52 -5.93
C LEU A 17 -18.13 -30.87 -5.98
N PHE A 18 -18.86 -31.97 -5.85
CA PHE A 18 -18.31 -33.32 -5.97
C PHE A 18 -17.74 -33.56 -7.37
N LEU A 19 -18.48 -33.21 -8.43
CA LEU A 19 -18.00 -33.33 -9.80
C LEU A 19 -16.73 -32.51 -10.04
N ASP A 20 -16.61 -31.33 -9.44
CA ASP A 20 -15.44 -30.48 -9.61
C ASP A 20 -14.19 -31.07 -8.93
N ILE A 21 -14.34 -31.66 -7.73
CA ILE A 21 -13.27 -32.40 -7.04
C ILE A 21 -12.77 -33.57 -7.90
N PHE A 22 -13.69 -34.36 -8.47
CA PHE A 22 -13.32 -35.48 -9.36
C PHE A 22 -12.72 -35.02 -10.68
N SER A 23 -13.10 -33.83 -11.17
CA SER A 23 -12.60 -33.23 -12.40
C SER A 23 -11.35 -32.36 -12.18
N LYS A 24 -10.64 -32.53 -11.06
CA LYS A 24 -9.43 -31.75 -10.71
C LYS A 24 -9.64 -30.22 -10.84
N ASN A 25 -10.76 -29.72 -10.34
CA ASN A 25 -11.15 -28.31 -10.37
C ASN A 25 -11.36 -27.72 -11.78
N SER A 26 -11.61 -28.55 -12.80
CA SER A 26 -11.83 -28.09 -14.17
C SER A 26 -13.08 -27.22 -14.31
N ILE A 27 -14.12 -27.45 -13.50
CA ILE A 27 -15.38 -26.69 -13.56
C ILE A 27 -15.13 -25.32 -12.92
N ALA A 28 -14.50 -25.25 -11.75
CA ALA A 28 -14.10 -23.99 -11.13
C ALA A 28 -13.20 -23.15 -12.05
N ASN A 29 -12.20 -23.77 -12.70
CA ASN A 29 -11.31 -23.07 -13.64
C ASN A 29 -12.07 -22.55 -14.87
N SER A 30 -13.04 -23.31 -15.38
CA SER A 30 -13.88 -22.88 -16.51
C SER A 30 -14.78 -21.71 -16.12
N ILE A 31 -15.44 -21.79 -14.97
CA ILE A 31 -16.28 -20.70 -14.43
C ILE A 31 -15.44 -19.45 -14.19
N HIS A 32 -14.27 -19.58 -13.56
CA HIS A 32 -13.34 -18.48 -13.35
C HIS A 32 -12.91 -17.84 -14.68
N THR A 33 -12.58 -18.65 -15.69
CA THR A 33 -12.18 -18.15 -17.01
C THR A 33 -13.31 -17.43 -17.73
N ILE A 34 -14.54 -17.96 -17.67
CA ILE A 34 -15.73 -17.36 -18.29
C ILE A 34 -16.08 -16.05 -17.59
N LEU A 35 -16.11 -16.02 -16.26
CA LEU A 35 -16.36 -14.81 -15.47
C LEU A 35 -15.27 -13.76 -15.69
N TYR A 36 -14.00 -14.16 -15.76
CA TYR A 36 -12.90 -13.26 -16.07
C TYR A 36 -13.05 -12.67 -17.47
N LYS A 37 -13.35 -13.50 -18.49
CA LYS A 37 -13.56 -13.04 -19.87
C LYS A 37 -14.80 -12.17 -20.04
N SER A 38 -15.88 -12.40 -19.29
CA SER A 38 -17.11 -11.62 -19.40
C SER A 38 -17.09 -10.33 -18.57
N SER A 39 -16.37 -10.32 -17.45
CA SER A 39 -16.27 -9.14 -16.58
C SER A 39 -15.52 -7.99 -17.25
N THR A 40 -14.51 -8.27 -18.07
CA THR A 40 -13.74 -7.23 -18.78
C THR A 40 -14.60 -6.40 -19.76
N PRO A 41 -15.38 -7.01 -20.69
CA PRO A 41 -16.26 -6.25 -21.58
C PRO A 41 -17.41 -5.57 -20.83
N ILE A 42 -18.01 -6.22 -19.82
CA ILE A 42 -19.08 -5.61 -19.00
C ILE A 42 -18.56 -4.36 -18.29
N TYR A 43 -17.36 -4.43 -17.71
CA TYR A 43 -16.71 -3.29 -17.08
C TYR A 43 -16.37 -2.19 -18.10
N SER A 44 -15.87 -2.56 -19.28
CA SER A 44 -15.65 -1.60 -20.38
C SER A 44 -16.94 -0.87 -20.78
N SER A 45 -18.06 -1.58 -20.88
CA SER A 45 -19.36 -0.99 -21.19
C SER A 45 -19.85 -0.08 -20.07
N LYS A 46 -19.73 -0.51 -18.81
CA LYS A 46 -20.03 0.33 -17.65
C LYS A 46 -19.20 1.62 -17.68
N ARG A 47 -17.89 1.53 -17.90
CA ARG A 47 -16.99 2.68 -17.97
C ARG A 47 -17.33 3.63 -19.12
N ASN A 48 -17.71 3.09 -20.27
CA ASN A 48 -18.15 3.90 -21.40
C ASN A 48 -19.47 4.63 -21.07
N LEU A 49 -20.41 3.96 -20.39
CA LEU A 49 -21.62 4.59 -19.88
C LEU A 49 -21.28 5.67 -18.85
N GLU A 50 -20.43 5.38 -17.87
CA GLU A 50 -19.98 6.35 -16.87
C GLU A 50 -19.29 7.55 -17.53
N LYS A 51 -18.45 7.37 -18.55
CA LYS A 51 -17.85 8.47 -19.32
C LYS A 51 -18.85 9.30 -20.12
N LEU A 52 -19.95 8.70 -20.56
CA LEU A 52 -21.05 9.43 -21.22
C LEU A 52 -21.85 10.27 -20.21
N PHE A 53 -21.85 9.89 -18.94
CA PHE A 53 -22.58 10.57 -17.86
C PHE A 53 -21.70 11.45 -16.94
N GLU A 54 -20.39 11.21 -16.84
CA GLU A 54 -19.41 12.04 -16.14
C GLU A 54 -19.05 13.25 -17.03
N LYS A 55 -19.86 14.30 -16.94
CA LYS A 55 -19.60 15.60 -17.59
C LYS A 55 -18.45 16.41 -16.97
N GLU A 56 -17.72 15.89 -15.99
CA GLU A 56 -16.61 16.60 -15.35
C GLU A 56 -15.34 15.75 -15.34
N LYS A 57 -14.39 16.09 -16.21
CA LYS A 57 -12.99 15.66 -16.06
C LYS A 57 -12.47 16.23 -14.75
N ILE A 58 -12.49 15.43 -13.69
CA ILE A 58 -11.73 15.74 -12.47
C ILE A 58 -10.25 15.64 -12.87
N THR A 59 -9.66 16.79 -13.19
CA THR A 59 -8.23 16.90 -13.43
C THR A 59 -7.58 16.80 -12.05
N LEU A 60 -7.20 15.59 -11.65
CA LEU A 60 -6.41 15.35 -10.44
C LEU A 60 -5.01 15.90 -10.68
N ASN A 61 -4.80 17.16 -10.29
CA ASN A 61 -3.47 17.74 -10.20
C ASN A 61 -2.76 17.06 -9.03
N VAL A 62 -2.06 15.96 -9.30
CA VAL A 62 -1.15 15.30 -8.35
C VAL A 62 0.02 16.24 -8.13
N THR A 63 -0.08 17.12 -7.14
CA THR A 63 0.96 18.12 -6.82
C THR A 63 2.09 17.56 -5.96
N LEU A 64 1.96 16.32 -5.48
CA LEU A 64 2.94 15.70 -4.58
C LEU A 64 4.17 15.12 -5.30
N PHE A 65 4.04 14.81 -6.59
CA PHE A 65 5.13 14.29 -7.42
C PHE A 65 5.09 15.02 -8.75
N LYS A 66 6.17 15.74 -9.06
CA LYS A 66 6.30 16.76 -10.13
C LYS A 66 6.17 16.22 -11.58
N ASP A 67 5.49 15.09 -11.77
CA ASP A 67 5.28 14.43 -13.05
C ASP A 67 3.78 14.16 -13.24
N THR A 68 3.14 15.08 -13.95
CA THR A 68 1.72 15.08 -14.23
C THR A 68 1.39 14.06 -15.32
N THR A 69 0.38 13.23 -15.05
CA THR A 69 -0.50 12.50 -16.01
C THR A 69 -0.25 11.03 -16.39
N THR A 70 0.88 10.38 -16.10
CA THR A 70 1.14 9.04 -16.67
C THR A 70 0.88 7.83 -15.75
N ASN A 71 0.83 8.00 -14.43
CA ASN A 71 0.79 6.87 -13.49
C ASN A 71 -0.49 6.78 -12.63
N ALA A 72 -1.56 7.49 -13.00
CA ALA A 72 -2.85 7.36 -12.34
C ALA A 72 -3.52 6.02 -12.73
N LEU A 73 -3.87 5.24 -11.72
CA LEU A 73 -4.54 3.95 -11.85
C LEU A 73 -5.97 4.07 -11.31
N GLU A 74 -6.91 3.51 -12.06
CA GLU A 74 -8.31 3.42 -11.66
C GLU A 74 -8.50 2.19 -10.77
N VAL A 75 -9.07 2.39 -9.58
CA VAL A 75 -9.42 1.32 -8.65
C VAL A 75 -10.71 0.67 -9.13
N LEU A 76 -10.64 -0.63 -9.41
CA LEU A 76 -11.75 -1.43 -9.94
C LEU A 76 -12.64 -1.96 -8.82
N SER A 77 -12.01 -2.51 -7.80
CA SER A 77 -12.65 -3.13 -6.64
C SER A 77 -11.66 -3.25 -5.49
N GLU A 78 -12.22 -3.40 -4.30
CA GLU A 78 -11.49 -3.62 -3.05
C GLU A 78 -11.93 -4.98 -2.46
N ASP A 79 -10.96 -5.74 -1.96
CA ASP A 79 -11.21 -6.91 -1.11
C ASP A 79 -10.64 -6.68 0.30
N SER A 80 -10.73 -7.66 1.20
CA SER A 80 -10.21 -7.47 2.57
C SER A 80 -8.70 -7.24 2.62
N LYS A 81 -7.94 -7.78 1.65
CA LYS A 81 -6.48 -7.81 1.64
C LYS A 81 -5.85 -6.73 0.75
N GLY A 82 -6.55 -6.23 -0.25
CA GLY A 82 -5.97 -5.43 -1.31
C GLY A 82 -6.98 -4.76 -2.21
N ILE A 83 -6.46 -4.18 -3.29
CA ILE A 83 -7.19 -3.46 -4.31
C ILE A 83 -6.81 -3.96 -5.71
N TYR A 84 -7.81 -4.03 -6.58
CA TYR A 84 -7.63 -4.32 -7.99
C TYR A 84 -7.56 -3.00 -8.76
N VAL A 85 -6.55 -2.85 -9.60
CA VAL A 85 -6.27 -1.63 -10.34
C VAL A 85 -6.09 -1.90 -11.83
N LEU A 86 -6.57 -0.99 -12.67
CA LEU A 86 -6.50 -1.13 -14.11
C LEU A 86 -5.13 -0.72 -14.66
N ASN A 87 -4.61 -1.46 -15.65
CA ASN A 87 -3.40 -1.16 -16.42
C ASN A 87 -2.12 -0.99 -15.58
N LEU A 88 -1.99 -1.75 -14.50
CA LEU A 88 -0.80 -1.76 -13.65
C LEU A 88 0.34 -2.56 -14.30
N LYS A 89 1.18 -1.88 -15.08
CA LYS A 89 2.24 -2.55 -15.87
C LYS A 89 3.52 -2.82 -15.10
N LYS A 90 3.77 -2.08 -14.01
CA LYS A 90 5.04 -2.10 -13.27
C LYS A 90 4.81 -2.37 -11.79
N LYS A 91 5.85 -2.89 -11.14
CA LYS A 91 5.89 -3.11 -9.69
C LYS A 91 6.15 -1.79 -8.97
N GLY A 92 5.75 -1.75 -7.70
CA GLY A 92 6.08 -0.67 -6.79
C GLY A 92 5.08 -0.48 -5.67
N ILE A 93 4.83 0.77 -5.28
CA ILE A 93 3.82 1.12 -4.27
C ILE A 93 2.72 1.98 -4.86
N VAL A 94 1.54 1.84 -4.28
CA VAL A 94 0.35 2.59 -4.63
C VAL A 94 0.08 3.61 -3.54
N VAL A 95 -0.09 4.87 -3.93
CA VAL A 95 -0.36 5.99 -3.02
C VAL A 95 -1.63 6.73 -3.44
N ASP A 96 -2.26 7.42 -2.50
CA ASP A 96 -3.35 8.34 -2.80
C ASP A 96 -2.82 9.54 -3.61
N ALA A 97 -3.50 9.84 -4.70
CA ALA A 97 -3.20 10.97 -5.58
C ALA A 97 -3.27 12.34 -4.89
N THR A 98 -4.15 12.48 -3.89
CA THR A 98 -4.47 13.76 -3.23
C THR A 98 -3.66 13.95 -1.96
N THR A 99 -3.62 12.92 -1.11
CA THR A 99 -2.97 13.00 0.21
C THR A 99 -1.53 12.49 0.21
N GLY A 100 -1.15 11.69 -0.80
CA GLY A 100 0.15 11.00 -0.84
C GLY A 100 0.26 9.84 0.12
N GLU A 101 -0.82 9.49 0.83
CA GLU A 101 -0.83 8.40 1.79
C GLU A 101 -0.56 7.06 1.09
N LEU A 102 0.24 6.22 1.74
CA LEU A 102 0.50 4.86 1.27
C LEU A 102 -0.80 4.06 1.32
N ILE A 103 -1.22 3.51 0.19
CA ILE A 103 -2.37 2.60 0.12
C ILE A 103 -1.90 1.15 0.16
N GLY A 104 -0.87 0.80 -0.60
CA GLY A 104 -0.46 -0.59 -0.70
C GLY A 104 0.77 -0.86 -1.56
N PHE A 105 1.11 -2.14 -1.67
CA PHE A 105 2.26 -2.63 -2.43
C PHE A 105 1.78 -3.45 -3.62
N VAL A 106 2.34 -3.22 -4.80
CA VAL A 106 1.98 -3.95 -6.01
C VAL A 106 2.49 -5.39 -5.93
N GLU A 107 1.57 -6.35 -5.99
CA GLU A 107 1.89 -7.77 -5.96
C GLU A 107 1.85 -8.37 -7.37
N LYS A 108 0.81 -8.08 -8.16
CA LYS A 108 0.62 -8.62 -9.51
C LYS A 108 0.43 -7.49 -10.52
N THR A 109 1.18 -7.56 -11.62
CA THR A 109 1.08 -6.62 -12.74
C THR A 109 0.27 -7.22 -13.90
N GLY A 110 -0.32 -6.37 -14.73
CA GLY A 110 -1.12 -6.76 -15.89
C GLY A 110 -2.14 -5.70 -16.29
N ASN A 111 -3.04 -6.06 -17.21
CA ASN A 111 -4.20 -5.22 -17.55
C ASN A 111 -5.12 -5.01 -16.35
N VAL A 112 -5.17 -5.99 -15.45
CA VAL A 112 -5.71 -5.87 -14.09
C VAL A 112 -4.59 -6.28 -13.14
N GLY A 113 -4.07 -5.32 -12.39
CA GLY A 113 -3.09 -5.58 -11.35
C GLY A 113 -3.73 -5.65 -9.97
N TYR A 114 -2.94 -6.15 -9.03
CA TYR A 114 -3.34 -6.29 -7.63
C TYR A 114 -2.30 -5.63 -6.74
N ALA A 115 -2.76 -4.76 -5.84
CA ALA A 115 -1.94 -4.19 -4.79
C ALA A 115 -2.48 -4.61 -3.42
N ILE A 116 -1.63 -5.21 -2.60
CA ILE A 116 -1.96 -5.58 -1.23
C ILE A 116 -1.98 -4.32 -0.36
N LYS A 117 -3.02 -4.14 0.44
CA LYS A 117 -3.12 -3.04 1.41
C LYS A 117 -1.92 -3.09 2.33
N TRP A 118 -1.33 -1.93 2.61
CA TRP A 118 -0.08 -1.93 3.37
C TRP A 118 -0.27 -2.55 4.76
N TRP A 119 -1.42 -2.32 5.40
CA TRP A 119 -1.72 -2.85 6.74
C TRP A 119 -1.96 -4.36 6.76
N GLU A 120 -2.02 -5.01 5.60
CA GLU A 120 -2.13 -6.47 5.44
C GLU A 120 -0.78 -7.10 5.07
N LYS A 121 0.28 -6.30 4.94
CA LYS A 121 1.62 -6.73 4.57
C LYS A 121 2.61 -6.48 5.70
N GLU A 122 3.54 -7.40 5.89
CA GLU A 122 4.65 -7.24 6.82
C GLU A 122 5.83 -6.50 6.15
N PHE A 123 6.43 -5.55 6.86
CA PHE A 123 7.58 -4.78 6.37
C PHE A 123 8.32 -4.06 7.51
N PRO A 124 9.61 -3.74 7.31
CA PRO A 124 10.36 -2.95 8.29
C PRO A 124 9.86 -1.51 8.37
N VAL A 125 9.89 -0.94 9.56
CA VAL A 125 9.46 0.44 9.85
C VAL A 125 10.54 1.23 10.57
N THR A 126 10.51 2.55 10.43
CA THR A 126 11.34 3.47 11.20
C THR A 126 10.43 4.33 12.08
N ILE A 127 10.73 4.36 13.39
CA ILE A 127 10.07 5.24 14.34
C ILE A 127 11.00 6.42 14.59
N GLU A 128 10.49 7.63 14.39
CA GLU A 128 11.21 8.87 14.63
C GLU A 128 10.53 9.68 15.72
N SER A 129 11.28 9.91 16.80
CA SER A 129 10.89 10.80 17.88
C SER A 129 11.62 12.13 17.74
N ILE A 130 10.86 13.20 17.86
CA ILE A 130 11.40 14.55 18.00
C ILE A 130 11.29 14.87 19.49
N GLU A 131 12.40 14.73 20.20
CA GLU A 131 12.49 15.10 21.61
C GLU A 131 13.07 16.52 21.69
N SER A 132 12.29 17.45 22.25
CA SER A 132 12.79 18.76 22.64
C SER A 132 13.48 18.64 24.01
N THR A 133 14.77 18.93 24.09
CA THR A 133 15.57 18.86 25.31
C THR A 133 15.12 19.90 26.34
N ASN A 134 14.33 19.47 27.32
CA ASN A 134 14.29 20.09 28.66
C ASN A 134 14.86 19.15 29.74
N GLU A 135 15.32 17.95 29.36
CA GLU A 135 15.78 16.91 30.29
C GLU A 135 17.31 16.82 30.44
N ALA A 136 18.06 17.83 29.99
CA ALA A 136 19.47 18.00 30.36
C ALA A 136 19.65 18.82 31.66
N THR A 137 18.67 18.77 32.58
CA THR A 137 18.77 19.50 33.86
C THR A 137 19.29 18.58 34.96
N GLN A 138 20.62 18.40 35.01
CA GLN A 138 21.40 18.50 36.26
C GLN A 138 22.90 18.31 35.97
N THR A 139 23.52 19.37 35.47
CA THR A 139 24.76 19.96 36.02
C THR A 139 25.13 21.06 35.05
N LEU A 140 24.82 22.30 35.41
CA LEU A 140 25.69 23.48 35.25
C LEU A 140 24.88 24.70 35.72
N LYS A 141 25.45 25.35 36.72
CA LYS A 141 24.95 26.59 37.31
C LYS A 141 25.07 27.72 36.29
N GLU A 142 24.10 28.63 36.36
CA GLU A 142 24.20 30.06 36.04
C GLU A 142 25.01 30.46 34.80
N SER A 143 24.31 30.75 33.70
CA SER A 143 24.63 31.92 32.88
C SER A 143 23.46 32.27 31.97
N THR A 144 23.08 33.55 32.02
CA THR A 144 22.07 34.20 31.17
C THR A 144 22.57 34.24 29.73
N ASP A 145 22.05 33.38 28.86
CA ASP A 145 22.21 33.51 27.40
C ASP A 145 21.02 32.85 26.69
N THR A 146 20.59 33.46 25.59
CA THR A 146 19.47 33.01 24.76
C THR A 146 19.80 31.65 24.16
N GLN A 147 19.27 30.57 24.76
CA GLN A 147 19.58 29.20 24.33
C GLN A 147 18.83 28.87 23.03
N ALA A 148 19.59 28.57 21.97
CA ALA A 148 19.06 27.91 20.79
C ALA A 148 18.71 26.46 21.16
N TYR A 149 17.44 26.09 21.05
CA TYR A 149 16.99 24.73 21.29
C TYR A 149 17.47 23.84 20.14
N GLU A 150 18.47 23.00 20.37
CA GLU A 150 18.85 21.95 19.43
C GLU A 150 17.82 20.83 19.47
N MET A 151 17.08 20.62 18.38
CA MET A 151 16.18 19.47 18.26
C MET A 151 16.99 18.23 17.93
N TYR A 152 17.02 17.26 18.84
CA TYR A 152 17.60 15.95 18.56
C TYR A 152 16.51 15.00 18.06
N THR A 153 16.83 14.23 17.02
CA THR A 153 15.94 13.19 16.49
C THR A 153 16.43 11.83 16.94
N LYS A 154 15.60 11.13 17.71
CA LYS A 154 15.84 9.73 18.07
C LYS A 154 15.17 8.84 17.03
N LYS A 155 15.92 7.89 16.48
CA LYS A 155 15.39 6.93 15.51
C LYS A 155 15.58 5.50 16.01
N THR A 156 14.59 4.66 15.80
CA THR A 156 14.74 3.21 15.93
C THR A 156 14.07 2.50 14.76
N VAL A 157 14.52 1.27 14.51
CA VAL A 157 13.97 0.39 13.47
C VAL A 157 13.16 -0.69 14.16
N GLY A 158 11.97 -0.95 13.63
CA GLY A 158 11.11 -2.04 14.06
C GLY A 158 10.63 -2.85 12.88
N TYR A 159 9.83 -3.87 13.17
CA TYR A 159 9.16 -4.70 12.18
C TYR A 159 7.65 -4.62 12.37
N TYR A 160 6.93 -4.23 11.33
CA TYR A 160 5.47 -4.21 11.37
C TYR A 160 4.92 -5.58 10.97
N SER A 161 4.09 -6.15 11.84
CA SER A 161 3.32 -7.37 11.56
C SER A 161 2.00 -7.36 12.34
N ASN A 162 0.92 -7.85 11.74
CA ASN A 162 -0.38 -8.05 12.42
C ASN A 162 -0.84 -6.85 13.26
N TYR A 163 -0.81 -5.63 12.70
CA TYR A 163 -1.20 -4.39 13.38
C TYR A 163 -0.35 -4.01 14.60
N ARG A 164 0.85 -4.59 14.73
CA ARG A 164 1.81 -4.34 15.81
C ARG A 164 3.18 -4.01 15.25
N ILE A 165 4.03 -3.42 16.09
CA ILE A 165 5.43 -3.16 15.77
C ILE A 165 6.29 -3.88 16.80
N ASP A 166 7.13 -4.78 16.32
CA ASP A 166 8.13 -5.46 17.12
C ASP A 166 9.44 -4.68 17.06
N LEU A 167 9.97 -4.33 18.24
CA LEU A 167 11.26 -3.66 18.36
C LEU A 167 12.33 -4.69 18.72
N PRO A 168 13.51 -4.65 18.06
CA PRO A 168 14.59 -5.60 18.33
C PRO A 168 15.20 -5.43 19.73
N ASP A 169 15.15 -4.23 20.31
CA ASP A 169 15.56 -3.96 21.69
C ASP A 169 14.34 -3.50 22.52
N PRO A 170 13.90 -4.31 23.50
CA PRO A 170 12.74 -4.02 24.33
C PRO A 170 12.96 -2.86 25.32
N ASN A 171 14.21 -2.44 25.55
CA ASN A 171 14.52 -1.36 26.48
C ASN A 171 14.44 0.03 25.83
N ILE A 172 14.25 0.11 24.51
CA ILE A 172 14.14 1.38 23.79
C ILE A 172 12.79 2.01 24.12
N LYS A 173 12.83 3.04 24.98
CA LYS A 173 11.73 3.99 25.12
C LYS A 173 11.78 4.99 23.96
N ILE A 174 10.80 4.91 23.07
CA ILE A 174 10.64 5.85 21.96
C ILE A 174 9.15 6.14 21.76
N ASN A 175 8.83 7.41 21.52
CA ASN A 175 7.48 7.88 21.20
C ASN A 175 7.55 8.78 19.97
N GLY A 176 6.86 8.45 18.89
CA GLY A 176 7.02 9.21 17.66
C GLY A 176 6.21 8.72 16.48
N LYS A 177 6.44 9.35 15.33
CA LYS A 177 5.79 8.98 14.08
C LYS A 177 6.43 7.72 13.52
N VAL A 178 5.60 6.87 12.95
CA VAL A 178 6.03 5.64 12.28
C VAL A 178 5.99 5.86 10.78
N TYR A 179 7.09 5.53 10.13
CA TYR A 179 7.25 5.57 8.69
C TYR A 179 7.62 4.18 8.18
N ILE A 180 7.37 3.93 6.90
CA ILE A 180 8.05 2.82 6.22
C ILE A 180 9.56 2.99 6.39
N SER A 181 10.28 1.89 6.61
CA SER A 181 11.72 1.93 6.86
C SER A 181 12.48 2.75 5.82
N GLU A 182 13.32 3.67 6.29
CA GLU A 182 14.20 4.48 5.41
C GLU A 182 15.18 3.62 4.58
N TYR A 183 15.37 2.34 4.97
CA TYR A 183 16.25 1.40 4.28
C TYR A 183 15.60 0.73 3.06
N ILE A 184 14.31 0.93 2.82
CA ILE A 184 13.66 0.47 1.58
C ILE A 184 13.45 1.64 0.61
N PRO A 185 13.48 1.41 -0.72
CA PRO A 185 13.52 2.48 -1.73
C PRO A 185 12.48 3.59 -1.54
N TYR A 186 11.27 3.24 -1.11
CA TYR A 186 10.16 4.18 -0.90
C TYR A 186 10.13 4.83 0.46
N GLY A 187 10.71 4.21 1.49
CA GLY A 187 10.55 4.69 2.86
C GLY A 187 11.16 6.06 3.06
N ARG A 188 12.35 6.30 2.49
CA ARG A 188 12.99 7.62 2.48
C ARG A 188 12.15 8.67 1.74
N LEU A 189 11.55 8.30 0.61
CA LEU A 189 10.71 9.22 -0.17
C LEU A 189 9.45 9.62 0.61
N LEU A 190 8.72 8.66 1.16
CA LEU A 190 7.49 8.91 1.91
C LEU A 190 7.79 9.69 3.20
N LYS A 191 8.87 9.35 3.89
CA LYS A 191 9.32 10.07 5.09
C LYS A 191 9.65 11.53 4.80
N ASN A 192 10.40 11.82 3.73
CA ASN A 192 10.75 13.19 3.35
C ASN A 192 9.52 14.06 3.05
N ASN A 193 8.41 13.43 2.68
CA ASN A 193 7.11 14.07 2.48
C ASN A 193 6.20 13.98 3.73
N ASN A 194 6.74 13.60 4.89
CA ASN A 194 6.06 13.45 6.17
C ASN A 194 4.81 12.55 6.12
N ILE A 195 4.85 11.52 5.26
CA ILE A 195 3.78 10.52 5.12
C ILE A 195 3.99 9.41 6.15
N SER A 196 3.41 9.57 7.33
CA SER A 196 3.45 8.58 8.41
C SER A 196 2.32 7.54 8.28
N ILE A 197 2.62 6.29 8.60
CA ILE A 197 1.64 5.19 8.66
C ILE A 197 0.94 5.07 10.02
N GLY A 198 1.36 5.87 10.99
CA GLY A 198 0.77 5.93 12.33
C GLY A 198 1.72 6.55 13.35
N GLU A 199 1.39 6.38 14.62
CA GLU A 199 2.18 6.85 15.75
C GLU A 199 2.48 5.70 16.71
N TYR A 200 3.69 5.66 17.26
CA TYR A 200 4.06 4.72 18.29
C TYR A 200 4.21 5.48 19.61
N SER A 201 3.47 5.08 20.63
CA SER A 201 3.52 5.72 21.94
C SER A 201 3.30 4.70 23.05
N ASN A 202 4.16 4.73 24.08
CA ASN A 202 4.04 3.88 25.26
C ASN A 202 3.92 2.37 24.92
N GLY A 203 4.66 1.89 23.94
CA GLY A 203 4.63 0.49 23.51
C GLY A 203 3.43 0.12 22.62
N ILE A 204 2.58 1.08 22.26
CA ILE A 204 1.37 0.85 21.46
C ILE A 204 1.51 1.55 20.11
N PHE A 205 1.29 0.80 19.03
CA PHE A 205 1.17 1.35 17.68
C PHE A 205 -0.27 1.78 17.40
N ARG A 206 -0.47 3.08 17.18
CA ARG A 206 -1.72 3.68 16.70
C ARG A 206 -1.65 3.81 15.19
N ILE A 207 -2.26 2.83 14.52
CA ILE A 207 -2.30 2.77 13.07
C ILE A 207 -3.15 3.90 12.47
N LYS A 208 -2.68 4.49 11.37
CA LYS A 208 -3.45 5.44 10.56
C LYS A 208 -3.82 4.79 9.22
N ILE A 209 -5.01 4.22 9.15
CA ILE A 209 -5.51 3.57 7.91
C ILE A 209 -6.11 4.63 6.99
N PRO A 210 -5.61 4.79 5.76
CA PRO A 210 -6.15 5.73 4.79
C PRO A 210 -7.46 5.23 4.17
N THR A 211 -8.29 6.15 3.71
CA THR A 211 -9.45 5.83 2.88
C THR A 211 -8.98 5.54 1.45
N ILE A 212 -9.48 4.46 0.83
CA ILE A 212 -9.10 4.12 -0.55
C ILE A 212 -9.87 5.01 -1.55
N PRO A 213 -9.18 5.84 -2.35
CA PRO A 213 -9.84 6.68 -3.35
C PRO A 213 -10.19 5.89 -4.62
N LYS A 214 -11.05 6.47 -5.48
CA LYS A 214 -11.37 5.93 -6.83
C LYS A 214 -10.14 5.86 -7.74
N TYR A 215 -9.17 6.75 -7.53
CA TYR A 215 -7.94 6.84 -8.31
C TYR A 215 -6.73 6.90 -7.41
N VAL A 216 -5.73 6.10 -7.73
CA VAL A 216 -4.46 5.99 -7.00
C VAL A 216 -3.29 6.22 -7.95
N VAL A 217 -2.10 6.48 -7.42
CA VAL A 217 -0.89 6.70 -8.22
C VAL A 217 0.11 5.59 -7.94
N LEU A 218 0.73 5.07 -9.01
CA LEU A 218 1.86 4.16 -8.90
C LEU A 218 3.17 4.93 -8.76
N LEU A 219 3.90 4.63 -7.69
CA LEU A 219 5.31 4.94 -7.57
C LEU A 219 6.09 3.67 -7.90
N GLU A 220 6.73 3.66 -9.06
CA GLU A 220 7.43 2.49 -9.61
C GLU A 220 8.67 2.11 -8.79
N ASP A 221 9.05 0.84 -8.79
CA ASP A 221 10.29 0.38 -8.13
C ASP A 221 11.50 0.95 -8.86
N TYR A 222 12.33 1.71 -8.14
CA TYR A 222 13.66 2.08 -8.62
C TYR A 222 14.58 0.87 -8.41
N THR A 223 14.59 -0.08 -9.36
CA THR A 223 15.75 -0.97 -9.45
C THR A 223 16.94 -0.11 -9.85
N ILE A 224 17.91 0.06 -8.96
CA ILE A 224 19.24 0.54 -9.34
C ILE A 224 19.74 -0.49 -10.35
N ASN A 225 19.78 -0.14 -11.63
CA ASN A 225 20.46 -0.93 -12.64
C ASN A 225 21.97 -0.80 -12.36
N ASP A 226 22.48 -1.60 -11.42
CA ASP A 226 23.90 -1.82 -11.30
C ASP A 226 24.34 -2.77 -12.43
N GLY A 227 24.93 -2.17 -13.48
CA GLY A 227 25.88 -2.83 -14.38
C GLY A 227 25.34 -3.42 -15.67
N SER A 228 25.64 -2.75 -16.80
CA SER A 228 26.24 -3.39 -17.98
C SER A 228 26.51 -2.34 -19.07
N ASN A 229 27.68 -1.70 -19.02
CA ASN A 229 28.36 -1.29 -20.24
C ASN A 229 29.87 -1.26 -19.97
N ASN A 230 30.45 -2.46 -19.90
CA ASN A 230 31.85 -2.65 -20.27
C ASN A 230 31.84 -3.52 -21.52
N SER A 231 31.62 -2.88 -22.67
CA SER A 231 31.84 -3.49 -23.97
C SER A 231 33.34 -3.61 -24.19
N ASN A 232 33.83 -4.84 -24.07
CA ASN A 232 35.04 -5.29 -24.76
C ASN A 232 34.90 -4.96 -26.26
N GLY A 233 35.73 -4.03 -26.74
CA GLY A 233 35.99 -3.82 -28.16
C GLY A 233 37.42 -4.26 -28.44
N GLY A 234 37.58 -5.50 -28.89
CA GLY A 234 38.84 -6.01 -29.41
C GLY A 234 39.32 -5.23 -30.63
N LYS A 235 40.63 -5.09 -30.73
CA LYS A 235 41.37 -5.04 -32.00
C LYS A 235 42.04 -6.39 -32.18
#